data_AF-A0A838DQ98-F1
#
_entry.id   AF-A0A838DQ98-F1
#
_cell.length_a   1.000
_cell.length_b   1.000
_cell.length_c   1.000
_cell.angle_alpha   90.00
_cell.angle_beta   90.00
_cell.angle_gamma   90.00
#
_symmetry.space_group_name_H-M   'P 1'
#
loop_
_entity.id
_entity.type
_entity.pdbx_description
1 polymer ?
#
loop_
_entity_poly.entity_id
_entity_poly.type
_entity_poly.pdbx_seq_one_letter_code
_entity_poly.pdbx_strand_id
1 'polypeptide(L)'
;MPVETETDVQALFEKALALSQTTGFSTRERYRADIEDHFYYIGAICPQHFRPLQNEVVNLPGQQLTFFNFSFATWLYLLQDAPDSCVEQLMQRLSRADRECPSDILEMMLAAVGTPAALTAIANYAERTRTQKVFRDLGFWLPGGSKSAEPRFTRHRQAVRFQPVDETLSSDELVKRTHPVGLPVSFVAEGPAQDVITWHYVTLDLTQIDGLPGTPFSRIHLVSPPHDGMWTLCCAISAQNLYRQATLHVSEDEDPNMIERLREQAAAYQHAGRGEVLLLPYDDRLVYRNGHTQSTVGVHGDVGGPPIGLYENPCCPVCGKLMFHVCTVASMLREYGDGFRSAFLCEECLQVASQATGWN
;
A
#
# COMPACT_ATOMS: atom_id res chain seq x y z
N MET A 1 4.07 9.60 23.60
CA MET A 1 3.40 9.50 24.91
C MET A 1 2.56 8.24 24.89
N PRO A 2 2.52 7.39 25.95
CA PRO A 2 1.55 6.32 25.98
C PRO A 2 0.14 6.93 25.96
N VAL A 3 -0.70 6.45 25.04
CA VAL A 3 -2.09 6.88 24.90
C VAL A 3 -2.94 5.72 25.39
N GLU A 4 -3.47 5.85 26.60
CA GLU A 4 -4.17 4.75 27.30
C GLU A 4 -5.68 5.02 27.39
N THR A 5 -6.11 6.27 27.19
CA THR A 5 -7.50 6.70 27.37
C THR A 5 -7.98 7.64 26.28
N GLU A 6 -9.30 7.81 26.19
CA GLU A 6 -9.96 8.83 25.36
C GLU A 6 -9.51 10.25 25.71
N THR A 7 -9.28 10.53 27.00
CA THR A 7 -8.78 11.83 27.46
C THR A 7 -7.37 12.13 26.95
N ASP A 8 -6.51 11.11 26.84
CA ASP A 8 -5.16 11.28 26.28
C ASP A 8 -5.22 11.60 24.78
N VAL A 9 -6.12 10.95 24.04
CA VAL A 9 -6.36 11.24 22.61
C VAL A 9 -6.88 12.66 22.43
N GLN A 10 -7.84 13.09 23.26
CA GLN A 10 -8.35 14.47 23.26
C GLN A 10 -7.23 15.48 23.51
N ALA A 11 -6.40 15.26 24.53
CA ALA A 11 -5.28 16.15 24.85
C ALA A 11 -4.24 16.20 23.71
N LEU A 12 -3.98 15.07 23.05
CA LEU A 12 -3.11 15.03 21.87
C LEU A 12 -3.71 15.81 20.69
N PHE A 13 -5.01 15.69 20.46
CA PHE A 13 -5.72 16.43 19.42
C PHE A 13 -5.66 17.95 19.66
N GLU A 14 -5.94 18.39 20.88
CA GLU A 14 -5.81 19.80 21.29
C GLU A 14 -4.37 20.30 21.15
N LYS A 15 -3.38 19.46 21.50
CA LYS A 15 -1.96 19.77 21.31
C LYS A 15 -1.62 19.94 19.83
N ALA A 16 -2.14 19.08 18.96
CA ALA A 16 -1.95 19.18 17.51
C ALA A 16 -2.57 20.47 16.95
N LEU A 17 -3.76 20.87 17.42
CA LEU A 17 -4.38 22.16 17.06
C LEU A 17 -3.54 23.36 17.51
N ALA A 18 -2.90 23.30 18.68
CA ALA A 18 -1.97 24.34 19.11
C ALA A 18 -0.71 24.37 18.22
N LEU A 19 -0.17 23.20 17.88
CA LEU A 19 1.01 23.07 17.02
C LEU A 19 0.77 23.54 15.59
N SER A 20 -0.46 23.46 15.08
CA SER A 20 -0.82 23.96 13.75
C SER A 20 -0.58 25.47 13.57
N GLN A 21 -0.50 26.20 14.69
CA GLN A 21 -0.22 27.65 14.72
C GLN A 21 1.28 27.97 14.75
N THR A 22 2.15 26.96 14.77
CA THR A 22 3.61 27.16 14.78
C THR A 22 4.09 27.76 13.46
N THR A 23 4.98 28.74 13.55
CA THR A 23 5.61 29.37 12.38
C THR A 23 6.85 28.58 11.91
N GLY A 24 7.13 28.64 10.60
CA GLY A 24 8.27 27.97 9.98
C GLY A 24 7.94 26.58 9.43
N PHE A 25 8.13 26.41 8.13
CA PHE A 25 7.75 25.19 7.39
C PHE A 25 8.41 23.93 7.94
N SER A 26 9.74 23.90 8.06
CA SER A 26 10.47 22.69 8.51
C SER A 26 10.09 22.24 9.92
N THR A 27 9.89 23.18 10.84
CA THR A 27 9.47 22.87 12.22
C THR A 27 8.04 22.34 12.24
N ARG A 28 7.14 22.97 11.48
CA ARG A 28 5.75 22.56 11.35
C ARG A 28 5.63 21.15 10.75
N GLU A 29 6.38 20.84 9.69
CA GLU A 29 6.39 19.51 9.06
C GLU A 29 6.91 18.43 10.00
N ARG A 30 7.96 18.71 10.77
CA ARG A 30 8.45 17.76 11.79
C ARG A 30 7.38 17.46 12.84
N TYR A 31 6.71 18.49 13.37
CA TYR A 31 5.63 18.27 14.33
C TYR A 31 4.43 17.58 13.72
N ARG A 32 4.07 17.89 12.47
CA ARG A 32 3.04 17.17 11.75
C ARG A 32 3.36 15.67 11.68
N ALA A 33 4.58 15.32 11.24
CA ALA A 33 5.01 13.94 11.11
C ALA A 33 4.95 13.20 12.46
N ASP A 34 5.50 13.79 13.53
CA ASP A 34 5.45 13.19 14.85
C ASP A 34 4.00 13.02 15.36
N ILE A 35 3.11 13.98 15.09
CA ILE A 35 1.68 13.90 15.44
C ILE A 35 0.97 12.81 14.63
N GLU A 36 1.26 12.72 13.32
CA GLU A 36 0.72 11.70 12.45
C GLU A 36 1.09 10.30 12.92
N ASP A 37 2.34 10.06 13.33
CA ASP A 37 2.80 8.78 13.90
C ASP A 37 1.94 8.36 15.10
N HIS A 38 1.66 9.30 16.00
CA HIS A 38 0.84 9.02 17.19
C HIS A 38 -0.61 8.71 16.80
N PHE A 39 -1.21 9.46 15.88
CA PHE A 39 -2.57 9.20 15.42
C PHE A 39 -2.69 7.91 14.61
N TYR A 40 -1.67 7.57 13.83
CA TYR A 40 -1.60 6.28 13.15
C TYR A 40 -1.61 5.12 14.16
N TYR A 41 -0.79 5.21 15.21
CA TYR A 41 -0.80 4.24 16.32
C TYR A 41 -2.18 4.16 17.01
N ILE A 42 -2.78 5.31 17.35
CA ILE A 42 -4.11 5.36 17.97
C ILE A 42 -5.16 4.69 17.09
N GLY A 43 -5.18 5.02 15.80
CA GLY A 43 -6.14 4.46 14.87
C GLY A 43 -5.96 2.94 14.69
N ALA A 44 -4.73 2.45 14.69
CA ALA A 44 -4.46 1.02 14.55
C ALA A 44 -4.80 0.22 15.81
N ILE A 45 -4.49 0.73 17.01
CA ILE A 45 -4.54 -0.04 18.27
C ILE A 45 -5.80 0.26 19.09
N CYS A 46 -6.23 1.51 19.13
CA CYS A 46 -7.35 1.96 19.95
C CYS A 46 -8.30 2.90 19.20
N PRO A 47 -8.82 2.49 18.03
CA PRO A 47 -9.65 3.34 17.17
C PRO A 47 -10.89 3.90 17.90
N GLN A 48 -11.42 3.17 18.88
CA GLN A 48 -12.54 3.62 19.71
C GLN A 48 -12.30 4.95 20.43
N HIS A 49 -11.05 5.27 20.78
CA HIS A 49 -10.72 6.51 21.48
C HIS A 49 -10.72 7.74 20.56
N PHE A 50 -10.59 7.55 19.23
CA PHE A 50 -10.67 8.64 18.27
C PHE A 50 -12.09 8.86 17.71
N ARG A 51 -13.00 7.88 17.83
CA ARG A 51 -14.38 7.98 17.31
C ARG A 51 -15.11 9.28 17.70
N PRO A 52 -15.03 9.79 18.96
CA PRO A 52 -15.68 11.04 19.34
C PRO A 52 -15.21 12.26 18.53
N LEU A 53 -13.95 12.24 18.06
CA LEU A 53 -13.29 13.32 17.34
C LEU A 53 -13.54 13.32 15.83
N GLN A 54 -14.16 12.28 15.26
CA GLN A 54 -14.33 12.14 13.80
C GLN A 54 -15.10 13.31 13.18
N ASN A 55 -16.19 13.75 13.81
CA ASN A 55 -16.92 14.93 13.33
C ASN A 55 -16.13 16.22 13.54
N GLU A 56 -15.36 16.34 14.62
CA GLU A 56 -14.58 17.54 14.91
C GLU A 56 -13.47 17.73 13.88
N VAL A 57 -12.71 16.67 13.57
CA VAL A 57 -11.60 16.73 12.61
C VAL A 57 -12.09 17.04 11.19
N VAL A 58 -13.22 16.48 10.77
CA VAL A 58 -13.85 16.74 9.46
C VAL A 58 -14.31 18.20 9.31
N ASN A 59 -14.56 18.90 10.42
CA ASN A 59 -15.00 20.29 10.42
C ASN A 59 -13.87 21.30 10.67
N LEU A 60 -12.62 20.86 10.78
CA LEU A 60 -11.51 21.79 11.00
C LEU A 60 -11.38 22.83 9.86
N PRO A 61 -11.17 24.12 10.19
CA PRO A 61 -10.83 25.18 9.24
C PRO A 61 -9.61 24.84 8.39
N GLY A 62 -9.48 25.46 7.21
CA GLY A 62 -8.49 25.06 6.21
C GLY A 62 -7.04 25.05 6.69
N GLN A 63 -6.64 26.05 7.48
CA GLN A 63 -5.27 26.15 8.02
C GLN A 63 -4.93 25.05 9.03
N GLN A 64 -5.91 24.69 9.88
CA GLN A 64 -5.77 23.60 10.85
C GLN A 64 -5.79 22.26 10.13
N LEU A 65 -6.74 22.03 9.23
CA LEU A 65 -6.81 20.80 8.46
C LEU A 65 -5.54 20.56 7.62
N THR A 66 -4.92 21.62 7.08
CA THR A 66 -3.63 21.51 6.38
C THR A 66 -2.50 21.02 7.30
N PHE A 67 -2.52 21.34 8.59
CA PHE A 67 -1.60 20.71 9.56
C PHE A 67 -1.93 19.23 9.74
N PHE A 68 -3.20 18.87 9.81
CA PHE A 68 -3.65 17.48 9.79
C PHE A 68 -3.60 16.85 8.39
N ASN A 69 -2.75 17.31 7.47
CA ASN A 69 -2.55 16.64 6.18
C ASN A 69 -1.81 15.30 6.40
N PHE A 70 -2.51 14.33 6.99
CA PHE A 70 -2.03 12.99 7.20
C PHE A 70 -2.18 12.19 5.90
N SER A 71 -1.33 11.19 5.76
CA SER A 71 -1.42 10.15 4.75
C SER A 71 -2.77 9.45 4.79
N PHE A 72 -3.14 8.92 3.63
CA PHE A 72 -4.36 8.15 3.49
C PHE A 72 -4.42 6.94 4.44
N ALA A 73 -3.28 6.30 4.72
CA ALA A 73 -3.21 5.17 5.63
C ALA A 73 -3.59 5.57 7.07
N THR A 74 -3.17 6.74 7.55
CA THR A 74 -3.63 7.27 8.86
C THR A 74 -5.12 7.50 8.84
N TRP A 75 -5.63 8.18 7.81
CA TRP A 75 -7.06 8.48 7.74
C TRP A 75 -7.93 7.24 7.71
N LEU A 76 -7.52 6.19 7.00
CA LEU A 76 -8.25 4.92 6.95
C LEU A 76 -8.50 4.31 8.33
N TYR A 77 -7.54 4.44 9.25
CA TYR A 77 -7.73 3.98 10.62
C TYR A 77 -8.62 4.93 11.43
N LEU A 78 -8.37 6.23 11.32
CA LEU A 78 -9.04 7.24 12.14
C LEU A 78 -10.52 7.44 11.77
N LEU A 79 -10.83 7.41 10.48
CA LEU A 79 -12.18 7.71 9.95
C LEU A 79 -12.97 6.45 9.61
N GLN A 80 -12.43 5.26 9.90
CA GLN A 80 -13.12 4.01 9.60
C GLN A 80 -14.53 4.02 10.18
N ASP A 81 -15.50 3.74 9.31
CA ASP A 81 -16.92 3.63 9.66
C ASP A 81 -17.45 4.88 10.38
N ALA A 82 -16.87 6.06 10.08
CA ALA A 82 -17.34 7.33 10.61
C ALA A 82 -18.81 7.57 10.21
N PRO A 83 -19.59 8.30 11.05
CA PRO A 83 -21.00 8.53 10.79
C PRO A 83 -21.27 9.21 9.45
N ASP A 84 -22.44 8.97 8.85
CA ASP A 84 -22.84 9.59 7.59
C ASP A 84 -22.83 11.13 7.64
N SER A 85 -22.95 11.75 8.82
CA SER A 85 -22.77 13.19 9.02
C SER A 85 -21.38 13.68 8.59
N CYS A 86 -20.32 12.87 8.79
CA CYS A 86 -18.98 13.16 8.30
C CYS A 86 -18.93 13.15 6.77
N VAL A 87 -19.61 12.17 6.13
CA VAL A 87 -19.70 12.07 4.67
C VAL A 87 -20.39 13.31 4.08
N GLU A 88 -21.53 13.70 4.67
CA GLU A 88 -22.27 14.90 4.26
C GLU A 88 -21.41 16.17 4.37
N GLN A 89 -20.70 16.34 5.49
CA GLN A 89 -19.83 17.49 5.72
C GLN A 89 -18.65 17.54 4.74
N LEU A 90 -17.97 16.41 4.51
CA LEU A 90 -16.89 16.31 3.52
C LEU A 90 -17.40 16.66 2.11
N MET A 91 -18.57 16.13 1.73
CA MET A 91 -19.18 16.40 0.42
C MET A 91 -19.62 17.85 0.25
N GLN A 92 -20.14 18.48 1.32
CA GLN A 92 -20.45 19.91 1.32
C GLN A 92 -19.18 20.74 1.09
N ARG A 93 -18.09 20.43 1.80
CA ARG A 93 -16.79 21.12 1.65
C ARG A 93 -16.19 20.93 0.26
N LEU A 94 -16.20 19.70 -0.26
CA LEU A 94 -15.71 19.37 -1.60
C LEU A 94 -16.45 20.13 -2.71
N SER A 95 -17.72 20.45 -2.49
CA SER A 95 -18.57 21.16 -3.44
C SER A 95 -18.42 22.69 -3.40
N ARG A 96 -17.70 23.27 -2.43
CA ARG A 96 -17.44 24.71 -2.37
C ARG A 96 -16.38 25.12 -3.39
N ALA A 97 -16.51 26.31 -3.97
CA ALA A 97 -15.52 26.85 -4.90
C ALA A 97 -14.36 27.55 -4.19
N ASP A 98 -14.63 28.14 -3.02
CA ASP A 98 -13.74 28.93 -2.17
C ASP A 98 -13.11 28.10 -1.04
N ARG A 99 -12.68 26.88 -1.37
CA ARG A 99 -12.13 25.91 -0.41
C ARG A 99 -10.86 26.47 0.23
N GLU A 100 -10.81 26.47 1.55
CA GLU A 100 -9.63 26.92 2.32
C GLU A 100 -8.54 25.85 2.45
N CYS A 101 -8.74 24.65 1.89
CA CYS A 101 -7.78 23.55 1.91
C CYS A 101 -7.72 22.84 0.54
N PRO A 102 -6.58 22.18 0.24
CA PRO A 102 -6.47 21.27 -0.90
C PRO A 102 -7.56 20.18 -0.89
N SER A 103 -8.07 19.81 -2.07
CA SER A 103 -9.18 18.83 -2.17
C SER A 103 -8.75 17.39 -2.00
N ASP A 104 -7.50 17.08 -2.34
CA ASP A 104 -6.90 15.77 -2.13
C ASP A 104 -7.00 15.32 -0.66
N ILE A 105 -6.82 16.23 0.31
CA ILE A 105 -7.03 15.95 1.73
C ILE A 105 -8.47 15.48 2.00
N LEU A 106 -9.45 16.23 1.49
CA LEU A 106 -10.87 15.91 1.67
C LEU A 106 -11.26 14.63 0.92
N GLU A 107 -10.69 14.38 -0.25
CA GLU A 107 -10.88 13.17 -1.05
C GLU A 107 -10.29 11.95 -0.33
N MET A 108 -9.10 12.07 0.28
CA MET A 108 -8.50 11.04 1.14
C MET A 108 -9.36 10.76 2.38
N MET A 109 -9.84 11.80 3.07
CA MET A 109 -10.72 11.63 4.22
C MET A 109 -12.03 10.96 3.84
N LEU A 110 -12.66 11.36 2.72
CA LEU A 110 -13.89 10.74 2.23
C LEU A 110 -13.68 9.26 1.88
N ALA A 111 -12.59 8.96 1.17
CA ALA A 111 -12.18 7.59 0.86
C ALA A 111 -11.96 6.74 2.12
N ALA A 112 -11.41 7.35 3.17
CA ALA A 112 -11.08 6.67 4.41
C ALA A 112 -12.31 6.26 5.24
N VAL A 113 -13.44 6.94 5.09
CA VAL A 113 -14.67 6.62 5.82
C VAL A 113 -15.14 5.19 5.51
N GLY A 114 -15.12 4.80 4.23
CA GLY A 114 -15.38 3.42 3.81
C GLY A 114 -16.80 2.88 4.02
N THR A 115 -17.76 3.68 4.51
CA THR A 115 -19.17 3.28 4.62
C THR A 115 -19.84 3.20 3.25
N PRO A 116 -20.98 2.48 3.10
CA PRO A 116 -21.73 2.47 1.84
C PRO A 116 -22.12 3.87 1.34
N ALA A 117 -22.41 4.80 2.25
CA ALA A 117 -22.68 6.20 1.93
C ALA A 117 -21.43 6.89 1.36
N ALA A 118 -20.26 6.70 1.97
CA ALA A 118 -18.99 7.24 1.48
C ALA A 118 -18.63 6.67 0.10
N LEU A 119 -18.74 5.35 -0.11
CA LEU A 119 -18.45 4.71 -1.39
C LEU A 119 -19.36 5.20 -2.53
N THR A 120 -20.62 5.49 -2.21
CA THR A 120 -21.56 6.08 -3.16
C THR A 120 -21.22 7.55 -3.44
N ALA A 121 -20.86 8.31 -2.41
CA ALA A 121 -20.45 9.71 -2.53
C ALA A 121 -19.19 9.86 -3.39
N ILE A 122 -18.19 8.97 -3.21
CA ILE A 122 -16.97 8.91 -4.02
C ILE A 122 -17.30 8.72 -5.50
N ALA A 123 -18.12 7.71 -5.83
CA ALA A 123 -18.49 7.44 -7.22
C ALA A 123 -19.18 8.64 -7.87
N ASN A 124 -20.17 9.23 -7.19
CA ASN A 124 -20.90 10.40 -7.67
C ASN A 124 -19.98 11.62 -7.85
N TYR A 125 -19.09 11.86 -6.88
CA TYR A 125 -18.16 12.98 -6.92
C TYR A 125 -17.14 12.82 -8.06
N ALA A 126 -16.56 11.63 -8.20
CA ALA A 126 -15.56 11.32 -9.23
C ALA A 126 -16.15 11.43 -10.65
N GLU A 127 -17.37 10.94 -10.87
CA GLU A 127 -18.08 11.10 -12.14
C GLU A 127 -18.34 12.58 -12.47
N ARG A 128 -18.85 13.35 -11.50
CA ARG A 128 -19.19 14.77 -11.69
C ARG A 128 -17.97 15.65 -11.96
N THR A 129 -16.86 15.39 -11.30
CA THR A 129 -15.67 16.26 -11.31
C THR A 129 -14.53 15.76 -12.19
N ARG A 130 -14.64 14.54 -12.75
CA ARG A 130 -13.59 13.87 -13.53
C ARG A 130 -12.29 13.64 -12.73
N THR A 131 -12.42 13.38 -11.44
CA THR A 131 -11.31 13.12 -10.50
C THR A 131 -11.06 11.62 -10.28
N GLN A 132 -11.42 10.76 -11.25
CA GLN A 132 -11.32 9.30 -11.09
C GLN A 132 -9.91 8.83 -10.74
N LYS A 133 -8.88 9.51 -11.25
CA LYS A 133 -7.49 9.17 -11.00
C LYS A 133 -7.14 9.17 -9.51
N VAL A 134 -7.57 10.19 -8.76
CA VAL A 134 -7.25 10.32 -7.33
C VAL A 134 -7.74 9.10 -6.56
N PHE A 135 -9.01 8.72 -6.73
CA PHE A 135 -9.57 7.56 -6.02
C PHE A 135 -8.98 6.22 -6.49
N ARG A 136 -8.63 6.10 -7.78
CA ARG A 136 -7.93 4.91 -8.30
C ARG A 136 -6.55 4.77 -7.70
N ASP A 137 -5.80 5.86 -7.57
CA ASP A 137 -4.51 5.91 -6.88
C ASP A 137 -4.68 5.54 -5.39
N LEU A 138 -5.78 5.93 -4.74
CA LEU A 138 -6.10 5.47 -3.38
C LEU A 138 -6.56 3.99 -3.31
N GLY A 139 -6.65 3.28 -4.44
CA GLY A 139 -7.03 1.87 -4.49
C GLY A 139 -8.54 1.61 -4.61
N PHE A 140 -9.33 2.56 -5.11
CA PHE A 140 -10.76 2.37 -5.33
C PHE A 140 -11.09 2.17 -6.81
N TRP A 141 -11.79 1.08 -7.09
CA TRP A 141 -12.39 0.86 -8.39
C TRP A 141 -13.67 1.68 -8.53
N LEU A 142 -13.80 2.35 -9.69
CA LEU A 142 -14.96 3.15 -10.05
C LEU A 142 -15.64 2.48 -11.25
N PRO A 143 -16.59 1.55 -11.02
CA PRO A 143 -17.23 0.78 -12.09
C PRO A 143 -18.11 1.63 -13.02
N GLY A 144 -18.46 2.86 -12.60
CA GLY A 144 -19.30 3.79 -13.35
C GLY A 144 -20.78 3.39 -13.37
N GLY A 145 -21.61 4.27 -13.93
CA GLY A 145 -23.03 3.99 -14.16
C GLY A 145 -23.84 3.90 -12.87
N SER A 146 -23.63 4.87 -11.97
CA SER A 146 -24.32 4.99 -10.67
C SER A 146 -24.02 3.87 -9.66
N LYS A 147 -23.05 2.99 -9.95
CA LYS A 147 -22.56 1.99 -8.99
C LYS A 147 -21.61 2.62 -7.99
N SER A 148 -21.67 2.19 -6.74
CA SER A 148 -20.76 2.64 -5.68
C SER A 148 -19.31 2.26 -5.99
N ALA A 149 -18.37 3.03 -5.44
CA ALA A 149 -16.95 2.70 -5.50
C ALA A 149 -16.67 1.39 -4.75
N GLU A 150 -15.66 0.64 -5.17
CA GLU A 150 -15.24 -0.62 -4.55
C GLU A 150 -13.80 -0.51 -4.07
N PRO A 151 -13.48 -0.72 -2.78
CA PRO A 151 -12.10 -0.79 -2.33
C PRO A 151 -11.42 -2.03 -2.91
N ARG A 152 -10.19 -1.87 -3.41
CA ARG A 152 -9.38 -2.93 -4.04
C ARG A 152 -8.15 -3.23 -3.18
N PHE A 153 -8.39 -3.34 -1.89
CA PHE A 153 -7.39 -3.67 -0.88
C PHE A 153 -8.09 -4.22 0.37
N THR A 154 -7.34 -4.94 1.21
CA THR A 154 -7.84 -5.40 2.51
C THR A 154 -7.82 -4.25 3.50
N ARG A 155 -8.79 -4.15 4.41
CA ARG A 155 -8.75 -3.10 5.46
C ARG A 155 -7.68 -3.38 6.52
N HIS A 156 -7.43 -4.66 6.81
CA HIS A 156 -6.45 -5.08 7.80
C HIS A 156 -5.06 -5.15 7.18
N ARG A 157 -4.12 -4.41 7.77
CA ARG A 157 -2.70 -4.47 7.41
C ARG A 157 -1.96 -5.41 8.35
N GLN A 158 -0.95 -6.07 7.80
CA GLN A 158 0.03 -6.87 8.55
C GLN A 158 1.45 -6.40 8.20
N ALA A 159 2.32 -6.35 9.19
CA ALA A 159 3.74 -6.06 9.00
C ALA A 159 4.42 -7.21 8.27
N VAL A 160 5.30 -6.87 7.34
CA VAL A 160 6.25 -7.83 6.76
C VAL A 160 7.56 -7.73 7.52
N ARG A 161 7.91 -8.77 8.29
CA ARG A 161 9.23 -8.87 8.93
C ARG A 161 10.07 -9.93 8.25
N PHE A 162 11.28 -9.54 7.82
CA PHE A 162 12.24 -10.47 7.26
C PHE A 162 12.94 -11.28 8.35
N GLN A 163 13.07 -12.58 8.12
CA GLN A 163 13.87 -13.48 8.92
C GLN A 163 14.86 -14.20 8.00
N PRO A 164 16.17 -13.90 8.09
CA PRO A 164 17.17 -14.60 7.29
C PRO A 164 17.20 -16.09 7.66
N VAL A 165 17.48 -16.94 6.67
CA VAL A 165 17.70 -18.38 6.86
C VAL A 165 19.18 -18.70 6.68
N ASP A 166 19.57 -19.90 7.10
CA ASP A 166 20.91 -20.44 6.86
C ASP A 166 21.20 -20.48 5.34
N GLU A 167 22.36 -19.94 4.93
CA GLU A 167 22.80 -19.92 3.54
C GLU A 167 22.91 -21.33 2.93
N THR A 168 23.15 -22.34 3.76
CA THR A 168 23.24 -23.75 3.37
C THR A 168 21.89 -24.41 3.07
N LEU A 169 20.77 -23.76 3.42
CA LEU A 169 19.43 -24.27 3.13
C LEU A 169 19.22 -24.42 1.62
N SER A 170 18.77 -25.59 1.19
CA SER A 170 18.51 -25.84 -0.24
C SER A 170 17.30 -25.03 -0.75
N SER A 171 17.23 -24.76 -2.05
CA SER A 171 16.06 -24.09 -2.66
C SER A 171 14.77 -24.90 -2.51
N ASP A 172 14.88 -26.24 -2.57
CA ASP A 172 13.76 -27.17 -2.38
C ASP A 172 13.21 -27.17 -0.95
N GLU A 173 14.04 -26.85 0.04
CA GLU A 173 13.58 -26.65 1.41
C GLU A 173 13.02 -25.24 1.61
N LEU A 174 13.62 -24.24 0.97
CA LEU A 174 13.15 -22.86 1.04
C LEU A 174 11.73 -22.70 0.49
N VAL A 175 11.40 -23.33 -0.65
CA VAL A 175 10.05 -23.23 -1.25
C VAL A 175 8.94 -23.80 -0.34
N LYS A 176 9.29 -24.65 0.63
CA LYS A 176 8.38 -25.22 1.62
C LYS A 176 8.05 -24.25 2.76
N ARG A 177 8.79 -23.15 2.91
CA ARG A 177 8.43 -22.07 3.84
C ARG A 177 7.10 -21.45 3.45
N THR A 178 6.41 -20.83 4.40
CA THR A 178 5.11 -20.20 4.16
C THR A 178 5.25 -18.99 3.25
N HIS A 179 6.24 -18.13 3.53
CA HIS A 179 6.50 -16.92 2.76
C HIS A 179 7.99 -16.77 2.40
N PRO A 180 8.53 -17.63 1.51
CA PRO A 180 9.95 -17.62 1.20
C PRO A 180 10.37 -16.33 0.47
N VAL A 181 11.61 -15.93 0.71
CA VAL A 181 12.32 -14.80 0.08
C VAL A 181 13.50 -15.32 -0.71
N GLY A 182 13.68 -14.80 -1.93
CA GLY A 182 14.81 -15.17 -2.78
C GLY A 182 14.82 -16.60 -3.31
N LEU A 183 13.67 -17.11 -3.78
CA LEU A 183 13.60 -18.34 -4.56
C LEU A 183 14.27 -18.17 -5.94
N PRO A 184 14.84 -19.22 -6.53
CA PRO A 184 15.22 -19.20 -7.93
C PRO A 184 14.01 -18.96 -8.84
N VAL A 185 14.21 -18.23 -9.94
CA VAL A 185 13.11 -17.86 -10.87
C VAL A 185 12.37 -19.09 -11.42
N SER A 186 13.05 -20.22 -11.57
CA SER A 186 12.46 -21.49 -12.02
C SER A 186 11.41 -22.07 -11.07
N PHE A 187 11.36 -21.63 -9.81
CA PHE A 187 10.34 -22.03 -8.83
C PHE A 187 9.10 -21.14 -8.86
N VAL A 188 9.13 -20.03 -9.60
CA VAL A 188 8.05 -19.02 -9.61
C VAL A 188 7.52 -18.69 -10.99
N ALA A 189 8.22 -19.10 -12.06
CA ALA A 189 7.84 -18.81 -13.44
C ALA A 189 8.07 -20.00 -14.39
N GLU A 190 7.20 -20.15 -15.39
CA GLU A 190 7.25 -21.17 -16.43
C GLU A 190 7.89 -20.64 -17.72
N GLY A 191 8.72 -21.48 -18.35
CA GLY A 191 9.13 -21.34 -19.75
C GLY A 191 9.54 -19.89 -20.11
N PRO A 192 8.93 -19.27 -21.13
CA PRO A 192 9.31 -17.93 -21.59
C PRO A 192 9.18 -16.80 -20.56
N ALA A 193 8.42 -16.98 -19.47
CA ALA A 193 8.31 -15.95 -18.44
C ALA A 193 9.64 -15.78 -17.66
N GLN A 194 10.47 -16.82 -17.62
CA GLN A 194 11.81 -16.77 -17.01
C GLN A 194 12.77 -15.84 -17.77
N ASP A 195 12.50 -15.55 -19.05
CA ASP A 195 13.32 -14.62 -19.82
C ASP A 195 13.07 -13.16 -19.42
N VAL A 196 11.88 -12.87 -18.88
CA VAL A 196 11.46 -11.52 -18.47
C VAL A 196 11.71 -11.30 -16.97
N ILE A 197 11.50 -12.34 -16.15
CA ILE A 197 11.68 -12.28 -14.70
C ILE A 197 13.13 -12.60 -14.34
N THR A 198 13.80 -11.69 -13.62
CA THR A 198 15.18 -11.93 -13.16
C THR A 198 15.31 -12.08 -11.67
N TRP A 199 14.36 -11.55 -10.89
CA TRP A 199 14.43 -11.66 -9.44
C TRP A 199 13.10 -12.05 -8.81
N HIS A 200 13.22 -12.72 -7.67
CA HIS A 200 12.13 -13.01 -6.77
C HIS A 200 12.40 -12.34 -5.41
N TYR A 201 11.52 -11.41 -5.04
CA TYR A 201 11.53 -10.80 -3.72
C TYR A 201 10.91 -11.74 -2.71
N VAL A 202 9.60 -11.99 -2.81
CA VAL A 202 8.86 -12.75 -1.80
C VAL A 202 7.70 -13.50 -2.42
N THR A 203 7.45 -14.70 -1.91
CA THR A 203 6.19 -15.43 -2.15
C THR A 203 5.29 -15.21 -0.94
N LEU A 204 4.03 -14.87 -1.18
CA LEU A 204 3.02 -14.75 -0.13
C LEU A 204 1.99 -15.87 -0.28
N ASP A 205 1.63 -16.49 0.85
CA ASP A 205 0.52 -17.44 0.95
C ASP A 205 -0.74 -16.62 1.21
N LEU A 206 -1.62 -16.55 0.21
CA LEU A 206 -2.82 -15.74 0.24
C LEU A 206 -3.83 -16.23 1.28
N THR A 207 -3.72 -17.49 1.71
CA THR A 207 -4.60 -18.06 2.75
C THR A 207 -4.29 -17.53 4.15
N GLN A 208 -3.12 -16.91 4.33
CA GLN A 208 -2.68 -16.31 5.60
C GLN A 208 -2.92 -14.79 5.64
N ILE A 209 -3.59 -14.23 4.61
CA ILE A 209 -3.83 -12.79 4.47
C ILE A 209 -5.33 -12.53 4.51
N ASP A 210 -5.77 -11.89 5.58
CA ASP A 210 -7.20 -11.65 5.82
C ASP A 210 -7.79 -10.61 4.85
N GLY A 211 -8.99 -10.90 4.36
CA GLY A 211 -9.78 -9.95 3.57
C GLY A 211 -9.42 -9.89 2.07
N LEU A 212 -8.51 -10.75 1.60
CA LEU A 212 -8.28 -10.92 0.16
C LEU A 212 -9.52 -11.53 -0.52
N PRO A 213 -9.77 -11.21 -1.81
CA PRO A 213 -10.80 -11.87 -2.57
C PRO A 213 -10.45 -13.36 -2.76
N GLY A 214 -11.47 -14.21 -2.85
CA GLY A 214 -11.26 -15.62 -3.14
C GLY A 214 -10.63 -15.82 -4.52
N THR A 215 -9.51 -16.54 -4.56
CA THR A 215 -8.78 -16.86 -5.80
C THR A 215 -8.63 -18.37 -5.95
N PRO A 216 -8.52 -18.90 -7.18
CA PRO A 216 -8.27 -20.34 -7.39
C PRO A 216 -6.80 -20.74 -7.19
N PHE A 217 -5.93 -19.76 -6.92
CA PHE A 217 -4.52 -19.94 -6.56
C PHE A 217 -4.31 -19.53 -5.11
N SER A 218 -3.34 -20.14 -4.45
CA SER A 218 -3.05 -19.91 -3.02
C SER A 218 -1.78 -19.08 -2.80
N ARG A 219 -0.97 -18.84 -3.83
CA ARG A 219 0.27 -18.09 -3.72
C ARG A 219 0.38 -16.99 -4.77
N ILE A 220 1.04 -15.91 -4.40
CA ILE A 220 1.49 -14.85 -5.32
C ILE A 220 2.98 -14.62 -5.10
N HIS A 221 3.68 -14.26 -6.17
CA HIS A 221 5.10 -13.96 -6.17
C HIS A 221 5.32 -12.48 -6.49
N LEU A 222 6.02 -11.75 -5.63
CA LEU A 222 6.55 -10.45 -5.97
C LEU A 222 7.90 -10.64 -6.65
N VAL A 223 7.96 -10.29 -7.93
CA VAL A 223 9.10 -10.52 -8.81
C VAL A 223 9.50 -9.23 -9.51
N SER A 224 10.71 -9.17 -10.07
CA SER A 224 11.11 -8.05 -10.93
C SER A 224 11.77 -8.47 -12.23
N PRO A 225 11.65 -7.61 -13.26
CA PRO A 225 12.47 -7.66 -14.46
C PRO A 225 13.88 -7.09 -14.21
N PRO A 226 14.81 -7.23 -15.17
CA PRO A 226 16.12 -6.56 -15.15
C PRO A 226 15.97 -5.12 -15.61
N HIS A 227 15.27 -4.31 -14.82
CA HIS A 227 14.96 -2.93 -15.16
C HIS A 227 15.06 -2.01 -13.93
N ASP A 228 15.60 -0.81 -14.10
CA ASP A 228 15.69 0.23 -13.06
C ASP A 228 14.56 1.26 -13.18
N GLY A 229 14.14 1.89 -12.09
CA GLY A 229 13.10 2.92 -12.16
C GLY A 229 11.68 2.36 -12.13
N MET A 230 10.78 3.00 -12.86
CA MET A 230 9.34 2.68 -12.83
C MET A 230 8.98 1.63 -13.88
N TRP A 231 8.45 0.50 -13.42
CA TRP A 231 7.97 -0.58 -14.28
C TRP A 231 6.74 -1.26 -13.69
N THR A 232 5.97 -1.89 -14.57
CA THR A 232 4.87 -2.80 -14.24
C THR A 232 5.03 -4.08 -15.03
N LEU A 233 5.17 -5.19 -14.32
CA LEU A 233 5.27 -6.53 -14.90
C LEU A 233 3.96 -7.28 -14.65
N CYS A 234 3.22 -7.53 -15.71
CA CYS A 234 1.99 -8.30 -15.68
C CYS A 234 2.27 -9.77 -16.03
N CYS A 235 1.66 -10.70 -15.30
CA CYS A 235 1.74 -12.14 -15.58
C CYS A 235 0.37 -12.79 -15.41
N ALA A 236 0.13 -13.87 -16.17
CA ALA A 236 -0.91 -14.82 -15.82
C ALA A 236 -0.38 -15.83 -14.80
N ILE A 237 -1.24 -16.35 -13.93
CA ILE A 237 -0.87 -17.39 -12.96
C ILE A 237 -1.43 -18.76 -13.37
N SER A 238 -0.60 -19.80 -13.26
CA SER A 238 -0.98 -21.19 -13.53
C SER A 238 -1.62 -21.85 -12.29
N ALA A 239 -2.19 -23.05 -12.47
CA ALA A 239 -2.78 -23.80 -11.36
C ALA A 239 -1.73 -24.23 -10.31
N GLN A 240 -0.45 -24.26 -10.67
CA GLN A 240 0.68 -24.53 -9.79
C GLN A 240 1.19 -23.26 -9.09
N ASN A 241 0.49 -22.14 -9.25
CA ASN A 241 0.89 -20.79 -8.82
C ASN A 241 2.10 -20.20 -9.57
N LEU A 242 2.52 -20.79 -10.70
CA LEU A 242 3.66 -20.27 -11.46
C LEU A 242 3.24 -19.17 -12.44
N TYR A 243 4.12 -18.22 -12.67
CA TYR A 243 3.90 -17.12 -13.60
C TYR A 243 4.18 -17.53 -15.03
N ARG A 244 3.30 -17.13 -15.93
CA ARG A 244 3.40 -17.36 -17.37
C ARG A 244 2.97 -16.09 -18.12
N GLN A 245 3.32 -16.01 -19.41
CA GLN A 245 2.91 -14.90 -20.28
C GLN A 245 3.29 -13.52 -19.69
N ALA A 246 4.55 -13.39 -19.27
CA ALA A 246 5.06 -12.16 -18.69
C ALA A 246 5.09 -11.03 -19.72
N THR A 247 4.46 -9.90 -19.39
CA THR A 247 4.46 -8.67 -20.20
C THR A 247 5.00 -7.53 -19.35
N LEU A 248 6.09 -6.91 -19.80
CA LEU A 248 6.72 -5.79 -19.12
C LEU A 248 6.27 -4.46 -19.76
N HIS A 249 5.87 -3.52 -18.90
CA HIS A 249 5.60 -2.12 -19.25
C HIS A 249 6.58 -1.22 -18.49
N VAL A 250 7.30 -0.37 -19.22
CA VAL A 250 8.30 0.56 -18.69
C VAL A 250 7.95 1.98 -19.11
N SER A 251 8.29 2.97 -18.28
CA SER A 251 8.01 4.38 -18.57
C SER A 251 9.07 5.06 -19.44
N GLU A 252 10.26 4.46 -19.56
CA GLU A 252 11.43 5.03 -20.22
C GLU A 252 12.00 4.04 -21.24
N ASP A 253 12.70 4.56 -22.25
CA ASP A 253 13.38 3.73 -23.24
C ASP A 253 14.51 2.92 -22.59
N GLU A 254 14.58 1.63 -22.92
CA GLU A 254 15.55 0.69 -22.36
C GLU A 254 16.95 0.85 -23.02
N ASP A 255 18.02 0.92 -22.22
CA ASP A 255 19.39 0.70 -22.69
C ASP A 255 19.70 -0.81 -22.64
N PRO A 256 19.88 -1.48 -23.80
CA PRO A 256 20.16 -2.92 -23.84
C PRO A 256 21.41 -3.33 -23.05
N ASN A 257 22.42 -2.46 -22.96
CA ASN A 257 23.63 -2.74 -22.19
C ASN A 257 23.36 -2.70 -20.68
N MET A 258 22.47 -1.83 -20.24
CA MET A 258 22.06 -1.78 -18.84
C MET A 258 21.28 -3.04 -18.47
N ILE A 259 20.34 -3.45 -19.32
CA ILE A 259 19.56 -4.68 -19.11
C ILE A 259 20.48 -5.90 -18.97
N GLU A 260 21.47 -6.04 -19.85
CA GLU A 260 22.40 -7.17 -19.78
C GLU A 260 23.22 -7.14 -18.48
N ARG A 261 23.71 -5.97 -18.07
CA ARG A 261 24.41 -5.81 -16.78
C ARG A 261 23.53 -6.19 -15.59
N LEU A 262 22.25 -5.80 -15.60
CA LEU A 262 21.30 -6.18 -14.54
C LEU A 262 21.05 -7.69 -14.51
N ARG A 263 21.07 -8.38 -15.66
CA ARG A 263 21.00 -9.85 -15.73
C ARG A 263 22.25 -10.51 -15.17
N GLU A 264 23.44 -10.00 -15.50
CA GLU A 264 24.70 -10.48 -14.92
C GLU A 264 24.72 -10.31 -13.40
N GLN A 265 24.27 -9.15 -12.90
CA GLN A 265 24.09 -8.89 -11.48
C GLN A 265 23.09 -9.88 -10.86
N ALA A 266 21.97 -10.16 -11.52
CA ALA A 266 21.01 -11.17 -11.09
C ALA A 266 21.61 -12.55 -10.88
N ALA A 267 22.43 -12.99 -11.84
CA ALA A 267 23.14 -14.27 -11.73
C ALA A 267 24.15 -14.27 -10.55
N ALA A 268 24.86 -13.16 -10.32
CA ALA A 268 25.85 -13.04 -9.26
C ALA A 268 25.22 -13.04 -7.85
N TYR A 269 24.07 -12.38 -7.67
CA TYR A 269 23.40 -12.23 -6.37
C TYR A 269 22.22 -13.17 -6.17
N GLN A 270 22.08 -14.22 -6.99
CA GLN A 270 20.96 -15.17 -6.91
C GLN A 270 20.79 -15.81 -5.51
N HIS A 271 21.87 -15.91 -4.73
CA HIS A 271 21.86 -16.48 -3.38
C HIS A 271 21.86 -15.46 -2.24
N ALA A 272 21.99 -14.16 -2.52
CA ALA A 272 22.02 -13.11 -1.51
C ALA A 272 20.66 -12.92 -0.82
N GLY A 273 20.61 -12.51 0.44
CA GLY A 273 19.35 -12.14 1.11
C GLY A 273 18.22 -13.19 1.06
N ARG A 274 18.54 -14.47 1.27
CA ARG A 274 17.53 -15.55 1.34
C ARG A 274 16.91 -15.63 2.74
N GLY A 275 15.61 -15.92 2.81
CA GLY A 275 14.92 -15.99 4.10
C GLY A 275 13.45 -16.35 4.00
N GLU A 276 12.71 -16.04 5.05
CA GLU A 276 11.26 -16.04 5.05
C GLU A 276 10.75 -14.73 5.63
N VAL A 277 9.54 -14.33 5.22
CA VAL A 277 8.84 -13.25 5.92
C VAL A 277 7.84 -13.79 6.90
N LEU A 278 7.75 -13.14 8.05
CA LEU A 278 6.68 -13.34 9.02
C LEU A 278 5.69 -12.20 8.86
N LEU A 279 4.40 -12.55 8.76
CA LEU A 279 3.31 -11.59 8.80
C LEU A 279 2.91 -11.37 10.25
N LEU A 280 3.02 -10.14 10.71
CA LEU A 280 2.68 -9.76 12.08
C LEU A 280 1.45 -8.85 12.08
N PRO A 281 0.50 -9.04 13.00
CA PRO A 281 -0.61 -8.09 13.15
C PRO A 281 -0.06 -6.72 13.56
N TYR A 282 -0.74 -5.64 13.19
CA TYR A 282 -0.47 -4.33 13.76
C TYR A 282 -0.97 -4.33 15.22
N ASP A 283 -0.06 -4.61 16.17
CA ASP A 283 -0.33 -4.64 17.61
C ASP A 283 0.61 -3.69 18.39
N ASP A 284 0.46 -3.67 19.72
CA ASP A 284 1.21 -2.81 20.65
C ASP A 284 2.73 -3.12 20.67
N ARG A 285 3.18 -4.21 20.04
CA ARG A 285 4.59 -4.60 19.93
C ARG A 285 5.26 -4.03 18.69
N LEU A 286 4.48 -3.53 17.73
CA LEU A 286 4.96 -2.92 16.50
C LEU A 286 4.75 -1.41 16.54
N VAL A 287 5.79 -0.69 16.99
CA VAL A 287 5.81 0.77 17.00
C VAL A 287 6.09 1.26 15.58
N TYR A 288 5.06 1.75 14.87
CA TYR A 288 5.22 2.39 13.58
C TYR A 288 5.54 3.88 13.71
N ARG A 289 6.47 4.34 12.86
CA ARG A 289 6.51 5.73 12.39
C ARG A 289 5.90 5.78 11.00
N ASN A 290 4.91 6.63 10.81
CA ASN A 290 4.31 6.84 9.52
C ASN A 290 5.32 7.52 8.57
N GLY A 291 5.34 7.03 7.34
CA GLY A 291 6.27 7.42 6.28
C GLY A 291 7.42 6.44 6.07
N HIS A 292 7.74 5.57 7.03
CA HIS A 292 8.92 4.72 6.91
C HIS A 292 8.71 3.35 7.58
N THR A 293 8.06 2.42 6.87
CA THR A 293 8.33 0.98 7.07
C THR A 293 9.84 0.73 7.19
N GLN A 294 10.65 1.44 6.40
CA GLN A 294 12.12 1.45 6.44
C GLN A 294 12.77 1.96 7.75
N SER A 295 12.10 2.80 8.55
CA SER A 295 12.67 3.33 9.82
C SER A 295 12.25 2.51 11.03
N THR A 296 11.26 1.63 10.86
CA THR A 296 10.87 0.69 11.91
C THR A 296 11.79 -0.51 11.80
N VAL A 297 12.70 -0.65 12.76
CA VAL A 297 13.71 -1.72 12.74
C VAL A 297 13.05 -3.08 12.59
N GLY A 298 13.42 -3.81 11.53
CA GLY A 298 12.92 -5.15 11.24
C GLY A 298 11.58 -5.19 10.49
N VAL A 299 11.00 -4.06 10.09
CA VAL A 299 9.83 -4.02 9.21
C VAL A 299 10.28 -3.70 7.79
N HIS A 300 9.93 -4.56 6.85
CA HIS A 300 10.34 -4.47 5.44
C HIS A 300 9.16 -4.21 4.51
N GLY A 301 7.98 -3.91 5.03
CA GLY A 301 6.78 -3.67 4.23
C GLY A 301 5.50 -3.98 4.97
N ASP A 302 4.43 -4.03 4.19
CA ASP A 302 3.10 -4.37 4.63
C ASP A 302 2.39 -5.28 3.63
N VAL A 303 1.50 -6.10 4.16
CA VAL A 303 0.51 -6.85 3.40
C VAL A 303 -0.86 -6.27 3.73
N GLY A 304 -1.69 -6.09 2.70
CA GLY A 304 -2.99 -5.47 2.83
C GLY A 304 -2.96 -3.95 2.87
N GLY A 305 -4.12 -3.34 3.10
CA GLY A 305 -4.31 -1.88 3.07
C GLY A 305 -4.16 -1.28 1.68
N PRO A 306 -4.46 0.02 1.49
CA PRO A 306 -4.33 0.65 0.19
C PRO A 306 -2.88 0.68 -0.29
N PRO A 307 -2.68 0.73 -1.61
CA PRO A 307 -1.36 0.87 -2.20
C PRO A 307 -0.70 2.19 -1.75
N ILE A 308 0.60 2.13 -1.48
CA ILE A 308 1.39 3.27 -0.98
C ILE A 308 2.53 3.56 -1.95
N GLY A 309 2.68 4.84 -2.34
CA GLY A 309 3.90 5.34 -2.98
C GLY A 309 4.18 4.83 -4.40
N LEU A 310 3.22 4.14 -5.01
CA LEU A 310 3.33 3.50 -6.33
C LEU A 310 2.09 3.83 -7.15
N TYR A 311 2.25 4.71 -8.14
CA TYR A 311 1.17 5.15 -9.01
C TYR A 311 1.63 5.20 -10.48
N GLU A 312 0.75 4.95 -11.45
CA GLU A 312 -0.66 4.57 -11.27
C GLU A 312 -0.82 3.11 -10.85
N ASN A 313 -1.84 2.81 -10.04
CA ASN A 313 -2.15 1.43 -9.68
C ASN A 313 -2.61 0.64 -10.90
N PRO A 314 -2.17 -0.62 -11.08
CA PRO A 314 -2.42 -1.36 -12.30
C PRO A 314 -3.89 -1.80 -12.44
N CYS A 315 -4.42 -1.67 -13.66
CA CYS A 315 -5.66 -2.33 -14.06
C CYS A 315 -5.36 -3.68 -14.70
N CYS A 316 -6.26 -4.65 -14.52
CA CYS A 316 -6.14 -5.95 -15.15
C CYS A 316 -6.16 -5.79 -16.68
N PRO A 317 -5.17 -6.35 -17.40
CA PRO A 317 -5.11 -6.22 -18.86
C PRO A 317 -6.25 -6.96 -19.59
N VAL A 318 -6.97 -7.86 -18.89
CA VAL A 318 -8.06 -8.66 -19.45
C VAL A 318 -9.41 -7.99 -19.26
N CYS A 319 -9.80 -7.67 -18.02
CA CYS A 319 -11.13 -7.11 -17.72
C CYS A 319 -11.13 -5.59 -17.49
N GLY A 320 -9.97 -4.94 -17.44
CA GLY A 320 -9.84 -3.49 -17.21
C GLY A 320 -10.14 -3.03 -15.79
N LYS A 321 -10.50 -3.94 -14.87
CA LYS A 321 -10.77 -3.65 -13.46
C LYS A 321 -9.48 -3.29 -12.73
N LEU A 322 -9.53 -2.31 -11.82
CA LEU A 322 -8.41 -2.02 -10.93
C LEU A 322 -8.04 -3.27 -10.12
N MET A 323 -6.76 -3.65 -10.14
CA MET A 323 -6.29 -4.85 -9.48
C MET A 323 -6.28 -4.65 -7.96
N PHE A 324 -6.50 -5.75 -7.24
CA PHE A 324 -6.52 -5.77 -5.79
C PHE A 324 -5.08 -5.74 -5.26
N HIS A 325 -4.75 -4.75 -4.44
CA HIS A 325 -3.43 -4.62 -3.81
C HIS A 325 -3.24 -5.72 -2.76
N VAL A 326 -2.11 -6.42 -2.85
CA VAL A 326 -1.74 -7.49 -1.92
C VAL A 326 -0.71 -7.03 -0.92
N CYS A 327 0.41 -6.46 -1.38
CA CYS A 327 1.49 -6.05 -0.50
C CYS A 327 2.34 -4.94 -1.12
N THR A 328 3.01 -4.17 -0.27
CA THR A 328 4.12 -3.28 -0.62
C THR A 328 5.31 -3.63 0.27
N VAL A 329 6.45 -3.97 -0.33
CA VAL A 329 7.70 -4.23 0.41
C VAL A 329 8.80 -3.27 -0.02
N ALA A 330 9.67 -2.93 0.93
CA ALA A 330 10.94 -2.28 0.65
C ALA A 330 11.86 -3.27 -0.05
N SER A 331 12.55 -2.82 -1.09
CA SER A 331 13.52 -3.61 -1.85
C SER A 331 14.68 -4.11 -0.98
N MET A 332 15.03 -3.41 0.12
CA MET A 332 16.00 -3.84 1.14
C MET A 332 15.64 -5.17 1.83
N LEU A 333 14.45 -5.73 1.57
CA LEU A 333 14.18 -7.14 1.84
C LEU A 333 15.21 -8.07 1.18
N ARG A 334 15.82 -7.63 0.07
CA ARG A 334 16.91 -8.26 -0.66
C ARG A 334 18.10 -7.30 -0.76
N GLU A 335 19.31 -7.84 -0.82
CA GLU A 335 20.56 -7.05 -0.87
C GLU A 335 20.88 -6.43 -2.24
N TYR A 336 19.96 -6.44 -3.21
CA TYR A 336 20.28 -6.06 -4.59
C TYR A 336 19.60 -4.78 -5.09
N GLY A 337 18.67 -4.13 -4.37
CA GLY A 337 17.97 -2.94 -4.87
C GLY A 337 17.45 -1.97 -3.82
N ASP A 338 17.01 -0.77 -4.25
CA ASP A 338 16.43 0.31 -3.42
C ASP A 338 15.00 0.74 -3.87
N GLY A 339 14.17 1.22 -2.94
CA GLY A 339 12.79 1.64 -3.19
C GLY A 339 11.70 0.62 -2.85
N PHE A 340 10.54 0.73 -3.50
CA PHE A 340 9.33 -0.03 -3.18
C PHE A 340 8.92 -0.97 -4.29
N ARG A 341 8.39 -2.13 -3.92
CA ARG A 341 7.86 -3.15 -4.82
C ARG A 341 6.48 -3.57 -4.33
N SER A 342 5.48 -3.58 -5.20
CA SER A 342 4.13 -4.01 -4.84
C SER A 342 3.59 -5.11 -5.71
N ALA A 343 2.79 -5.97 -5.11
CA ALA A 343 2.06 -7.02 -5.79
C ALA A 343 0.56 -6.70 -5.82
N PHE A 344 -0.05 -6.94 -6.97
CA PHE A 344 -1.48 -6.80 -7.20
C PHE A 344 -2.02 -8.06 -7.87
N LEU A 345 -3.30 -8.37 -7.65
CA LEU A 345 -3.98 -9.49 -8.31
C LEU A 345 -5.35 -9.10 -8.88
N CYS A 346 -5.76 -9.82 -9.92
CA CYS A 346 -7.13 -9.83 -10.39
C CYS A 346 -7.76 -11.16 -10.03
N GLU A 347 -8.77 -11.08 -9.18
CA GLU A 347 -9.54 -12.21 -8.65
C GLU A 347 -10.36 -12.94 -9.72
N GLU A 348 -10.67 -12.26 -10.83
CA GLU A 348 -11.52 -12.80 -11.90
C GLU A 348 -10.70 -13.43 -13.04
N CYS A 349 -9.54 -12.86 -13.39
CA CYS A 349 -8.84 -13.18 -14.63
C CYS A 349 -7.50 -13.92 -14.45
N LEU A 350 -7.13 -14.28 -13.22
CA LEU A 350 -5.87 -14.96 -12.91
C LEU A 350 -4.65 -14.16 -13.38
N GLN A 351 -4.74 -12.84 -13.24
CA GLN A 351 -3.67 -11.91 -13.58
C GLN A 351 -3.07 -11.37 -12.30
N VAL A 352 -1.76 -11.16 -12.33
CA VAL A 352 -1.00 -10.52 -11.27
C VAL A 352 -0.14 -9.43 -11.89
N ALA A 353 0.14 -8.39 -11.10
CA ALA A 353 1.06 -7.34 -11.48
C ALA A 353 2.07 -7.15 -10.36
N SER A 354 3.35 -7.10 -10.73
CA SER A 354 4.41 -6.56 -9.87
C SER A 354 4.73 -5.14 -10.36
N GLN A 355 4.87 -4.19 -9.45
CA GLN A 355 5.16 -2.80 -9.76
C GLN A 355 6.32 -2.28 -8.90
N ALA A 356 7.07 -1.31 -9.41
CA ALA A 356 8.16 -0.68 -8.67
C ALA A 356 8.27 0.83 -8.86
N THR A 357 8.86 1.46 -7.84
CA THR A 357 9.48 2.79 -7.88
C THR A 357 10.86 2.69 -7.22
N GLY A 358 11.86 3.40 -7.76
CA GLY A 358 13.25 3.37 -7.28
C GLY A 358 14.18 2.51 -8.14
N TRP A 359 15.38 2.24 -7.63
CA TRP A 359 16.46 1.55 -8.36
C TRP A 359 16.48 0.05 -8.04
N ASN A 360 16.77 -0.83 -9.00
CA ASN A 360 16.69 -2.29 -8.76
C ASN A 360 18.00 -2.93 -8.36
#